data_AF-A0A428MKM8-F1
#
_entry.id   AF-A0A428MKM8-F1
#
_cell.length_a   1.000
_cell.length_b   1.000
_cell.length_c   1.000
_cell.angle_alpha   90.00
_cell.angle_beta   90.00
_cell.angle_gamma   90.00
#
_symmetry.space_group_name_H-M   'P 1'
#
loop_
_entity.id
_entity.type
_entity.pdbx_description
1 polymer ?
#
loop_
_entity_poly.entity_id
_entity_poly.type
_entity_poly.pdbx_seq_one_letter_code
_entity_poly.pdbx_strand_id
1 'polypeptide(L)' 'MDKLTAETIALILLFVAFPLTSFGATGGHTVTLWLGLLCVVLGGALPIVTRFMDHSKDKIRDTGIEFDDRAS' A
#
# COMPACT_ATOMS: atom_id res chain seq x y z
N MET A 1 8.98 -9.64 4.42
CA MET A 1 8.31 -8.33 4.45
C MET A 1 6.90 -8.59 4.91
N ASP A 2 6.49 -7.95 6.00
CA ASP A 2 5.16 -8.17 6.57
C ASP A 2 4.12 -7.47 5.69
N LYS A 3 2.89 -7.99 5.67
CA LYS A 3 1.80 -7.49 4.82
C LYS A 3 1.56 -5.99 5.04
N LEU A 4 1.52 -5.57 6.30
CA LEU A 4 1.34 -4.16 6.67
C LEU A 4 2.44 -3.26 6.08
N THR A 5 3.70 -3.72 6.10
CA THR A 5 4.82 -3.01 5.47
C THR A 5 4.63 -2.89 3.97
N ALA A 6 4.21 -3.97 3.30
CA ALA A 6 3.97 -3.99 1.87
C ALA A 6 2.83 -3.04 1.46
N GLU A 7 1.73 -3.03 2.22
CA GLU A 7 0.60 -2.11 2.02
C GLU A 7 0.99 -0.65 2.29
N THR A 8 1.85 -0.40 3.27
CA THR A 8 2.37 0.94 3.56
C THR A 8 3.25 1.45 2.41
N ILE A 9 4.11 0.60 1.85
CA ILE A 9 4.94 0.93 0.68
C ILE A 9 4.05 1.21 -0.53
N ALA A 10 3.03 0.39 -0.76
CA ALA A 10 2.05 0.60 -1.83
C ALA A 10 1.34 1.95 -1.72
N LEU A 11 0.91 2.32 -0.50
CA LEU A 11 0.27 3.61 -0.22
C LEU A 11 1.22 4.77 -0.53
N ILE A 12 2.48 4.68 -0.09
CA ILE A 12 3.50 5.71 -0.35
C ILE A 12 3.75 5.85 -1.85
N LEU A 13 3.88 4.74 -2.59
CA LEU A 13 4.06 4.74 -4.04
C LEU A 13 2.90 5.46 -4.75
N LEU A 14 1.66 5.16 -4.38
CA LEU A 14 0.48 5.82 -4.94
C LEU A 14 0.43 7.31 -4.59
N PHE A 15 0.81 7.68 -3.37
CA PHE A 15 0.84 9.08 -2.93
C PHE A 15 1.87 9.89 -3.72
N VAL A 16 3.06 9.32 -3.96
CA VAL A 16 4.13 9.96 -4.73
C VAL A 16 3.82 9.96 -6.24
N ALA A 17 3.08 8.97 -6.74
CA ALA A 17 2.76 8.87 -8.17
C ALA A 17 2.02 10.10 -8.70
N PHE A 18 1.08 10.65 -7.92
CA PHE A 18 0.27 11.79 -8.33
C PHE A 18 1.10 13.07 -8.62
N PRO A 19 1.90 13.61 -7.67
CA PRO A 19 2.71 14.80 -7.96
C PRO A 19 3.76 14.55 -9.04
N LEU A 20 4.35 13.35 -9.11
CA LEU A 20 5.35 13.02 -10.12
C LEU A 20 4.76 13.02 -11.53
N THR A 21 3.59 12.41 -11.70
CA THR A 21 2.89 12.36 -12.99
C THR A 21 2.44 13.76 -13.41
N SER A 22 1.91 14.55 -12.47
CA SER A 22 1.51 15.94 -12.72
C SER A 22 2.69 16.79 -13.19
N PHE A 23 3.83 16.72 -12.49
CA PHE A 23 5.04 17.45 -12.87
C PHE A 23 5.62 16.97 -14.22
N GLY A 24 5.64 15.66 -14.46
CA GLY A 24 6.09 15.10 -15.74
C GLY A 24 5.22 15.52 -16.92
N ALA A 25 3.90 15.54 -16.73
CA ALA A 25 2.93 15.92 -17.76
C ALA A 25 2.98 17.43 -18.08
N THR A 26 3.10 18.27 -17.06
CA THR A 26 3.13 19.74 -17.22
C THR A 26 4.49 20.28 -17.66
N GLY A 27 5.58 19.68 -17.18
CA GLY A 27 6.95 20.10 -17.51
C GLY A 27 7.51 19.50 -18.81
N GLY A 28 6.75 18.63 -19.49
CA GLY A 28 7.23 17.92 -20.69
C GLY A 28 8.36 16.93 -20.41
N HIS A 29 8.60 16.57 -19.15
CA HIS A 29 9.63 15.63 -18.74
C HIS A 29 9.13 14.19 -18.86
N THR A 30 9.32 13.59 -20.04
CA THR A 30 8.85 12.23 -20.35
C THR A 30 9.38 11.19 -19.35
N VAL A 31 10.63 11.32 -18.89
CA VAL A 31 11.21 10.40 -17.90
C VAL A 31 10.46 10.45 -16.57
N THR A 32 10.14 11.65 -16.08
CA THR A 32 9.39 11.82 -14.84
C THR A 32 7.96 11.28 -14.97
N LEU A 33 7.34 11.44 -16.14
CA LEU A 33 6.03 10.88 -16.43
C LEU A 33 6.04 9.35 -16.33
N TRP A 34 7.05 8.70 -16.93
CA TRP A 34 7.21 7.24 -16.84
C TRP A 34 7.48 6.76 -15.41
N LEU A 35 8.28 7.48 -14.64
CA LEU A 35 8.49 7.20 -13.22
C LEU A 35 7.18 7.29 -12.42
N GLY A 36 6.38 8.32 -12.66
CA GLY A 36 5.05 8.47 -12.05
C GLY A 36 4.13 7.29 -12.40
N LEU A 37 4.09 6.90 -13.68
CA LEU A 37 3.33 5.74 -14.13
C LEU A 37 3.81 4.44 -13.46
N LEU A 38 5.12 4.26 -13.33
CA LEU A 38 5.71 3.07 -12.71
C LEU A 38 5.33 2.99 -11.22
N CYS A 39 5.29 4.13 -10.52
CA CYS A 39 4.77 4.20 -9.15
C CYS A 39 3.29 3.82 -9.06
N VAL A 40 2.44 4.23 -10.03
CA VAL A 40 1.03 3.80 -10.08
C VAL A 40 0.93 2.28 -10.24
N VAL A 41 1.64 1.73 -11.22
CA VAL A 41 1.58 0.29 -11.54
C VAL A 41 2.05 -0.54 -10.36
N LEU A 42 3.22 -0.20 -9.78
CA LEU A 42 3.75 -0.94 -8.64
C LEU A 42 2.90 -0.75 -7.38
N GLY A 43 2.46 0.47 -7.10
CA GLY A 43 1.61 0.77 -5.94
C GLY A 43 0.24 0.08 -6.02
N GLY A 44 -0.35 -0.05 -7.22
CA GLY A 44 -1.61 -0.78 -7.42
C GLY A 44 -1.45 -2.31 -7.43
N ALA A 45 -0.32 -2.82 -7.95
CA ALA A 45 -0.08 -4.26 -8.04
C ALA A 45 0.36 -4.88 -6.71
N LEU A 46 1.13 -4.17 -5.88
CA LEU A 46 1.67 -4.67 -4.61
C LEU A 46 0.59 -5.26 -3.68
N PRO A 47 -0.55 -4.60 -3.40
CA PRO A 47 -1.60 -5.14 -2.53
C PRO A 47 -2.28 -6.41 -3.10
N ILE A 48 -2.31 -6.54 -4.42
CA ILE A 48 -2.86 -7.73 -5.09
C ILE A 48 -1.91 -8.90 -4.92
N VAL A 49 -0.61 -8.67 -5.10
CA VAL A 49 0.42 -9.71 -4.93
C VAL A 49 0.52 -10.15 -3.48
N THR A 50 0.43 -9.23 -2.52
CA THR A 50 0.52 -9.54 -1.08
C THR A 50 -0.65 -10.40 -0.61
N ARG A 51 -1.80 -10.36 -1.28
CA ARG A 51 -2.93 -11.28 -1.03
C ARG A 51 -2.55 -12.75 -1.20
N PHE A 52 -1.59 -13.05 -2.05
CA PHE A 52 -1.12 -14.42 -2.31
C PHE A 52 0.13 -14.80 -1.48
N MET A 53 0.63 -13.89 -0.64
CA MET A 53 1.74 -14.20 0.26
C MET A 53 1.26 -15.06 1.43
N ASP A 54 2.19 -15.79 2.06
CA ASP A 54 1.90 -16.59 3.23
C ASP A 54 1.55 -15.67 4.43
N HIS A 55 0.32 -15.82 4.93
CA HIS A 55 -0.21 -15.06 6.06
C HIS A 55 -0.02 -15.81 7.40
N SER A 56 0.72 -16.92 7.42
CA SER A 56 0.97 -17.72 8.64
C SER A 56 1.61 -16.94 9.79
N LYS A 57 2.24 -15.79 9.49
CA LYS A 57 2.87 -14.90 10.47
C LYS A 57 2.00 -13.73 10.91
N ASP A 58 0.83 -13.52 10.31
CA ASP A 58 -0.12 -12.49 10.77
C ASP A 58 -0.63 -12.89 12.17
N LYS A 59 -0.09 -12.25 13.20
CA LYS A 59 -0.60 -12.40 14.56
C LYS A 59 -1.95 -11.69 14.65
N ILE A 60 -2.97 -12.43 15.10
CA ILE A 60 -4.22 -11.83 15.57
C ILE A 60 -3.83 -10.82 16.65
N ARG A 61 -4.04 -9.53 16.39
CA ARG A 61 -3.94 -8.53 17.45
C ARG A 61 -5.09 -8.78 18.40
N ASP A 62 -4.79 -8.74 19.69
CA ASP A 62 -5.76 -8.82 20.77
C ASP A 62 -6.52 -7.48 20.87
N THR A 63 -7.19 -7.11 19.78
CA THR A 63 -8.15 -6.02 19.71
C THR A 63 -9.54 -6.65 19.70
N GLY A 64 -9.83 -7.43 20.74
CA GLY A 64 -11.17 -7.92 21.04
C GLY A 64 -11.95 -6.86 21.82
N ILE A 65 -13.28 -6.87 21.68
CA ILE A 65 -14.18 -6.21 22.63
C ILE A 65 -13.93 -6.89 23.98
N GLU A 66 -13.61 -6.08 25.00
CA GLU A 66 -13.46 -6.55 26.39
C GLU A 66 -14.69 -7.40 26.76
N PHE A 67 -14.47 -8.59 27.33
CA PHE A 67 -15.59 -9.46 27.68
C PHE A 67 -16.53 -8.69 28.60
N ASP A 68 -17.81 -8.59 28.23
CA ASP A 68 -18.81 -7.91 29.04
C ASP A 68 -19.06 -8.76 30.30
N ASP A 69 -18.54 -8.30 31.43
CA ASP A 69 -18.67 -8.92 32.74
C ASP A 69 -20.14 -9.09 33.20
N ARG A 70 -21.11 -8.55 32.44
CA ARG A 70 -22.56 -8.65 32.73
C ARG A 70 -23.21 -9.93 32.21
N ALA A 71 -22.49 -10.77 31.47
CA ALA A 71 -23.03 -12.01 30.89
C ALA A 71 -22.82 -13.27 31.75
N SER A 72 -22.67 -13.13 33.08
CA SER A 72 -22.59 -14.25 34.03
C SER A 72 -23.97 -14.81 34.41
#